data_AF-A0A3B9JCG6-F1
#
_entry.id   AF-A0A3B9JCG6-F1
#
_cell.length_a   1.000
_cell.length_b   1.000
_cell.length_c   1.000
_cell.angle_alpha   90.00
_cell.angle_beta   90.00
_cell.angle_gamma   90.00
#
_symmetry.space_group_name_H-M   'P 1'
#
loop_
_entity.id
_entity.type
_entity.pdbx_description
1 polymer ?
#
loop_
_entity_poly.entity_id
_entity_poly.type
_entity_poly.pdbx_seq_one_letter_code
_entity_poly.pdbx_strand_id
1 'polypeptide(L)'
;AVRIGGKPAFDAASNRSGAFTDPAFVQAGEKLLELMALEPFQDGYLGATYGDQATAVGNRKAAMELMGQWAPAVQKDNSEDKLGLGEDLGFFPFPMVEGGAGGQFDALGGGNGFAVGKNASPEAVDFLKYLTRAESQVALAEIGVAIPVVAGGEAGLSDPLLIALQQSLAKAEYFQLYYDQYLPPAMGSVVNDSVQGIFAETLTPEQAAQVVEDSAMQELK
;
A
#
# COMPACT_ATOMS: atom_id res chain seq x y z
N ALA A 1 8.92 2.75 -7.25
CA ALA A 1 10.13 1.92 -7.10
C ALA A 1 9.85 0.43 -7.37
N VAL A 2 8.85 -0.20 -6.72
CA VAL A 2 8.53 -1.64 -6.93
C VAL A 2 8.39 -2.03 -8.41
N ARG A 3 7.62 -1.27 -9.22
CA ARG A 3 7.50 -1.57 -10.67
C ARG A 3 8.80 -1.42 -11.46
N ILE A 4 9.68 -0.50 -11.07
CA ILE A 4 10.92 -0.19 -11.81
C ILE A 4 12.05 -1.15 -11.42
N GLY A 5 12.33 -1.26 -10.12
CA GLY A 5 13.46 -2.04 -9.60
C GLY A 5 13.10 -3.45 -9.11
N GLY A 6 11.81 -3.76 -8.98
CA GLY A 6 11.34 -5.03 -8.44
C GLY A 6 11.80 -5.29 -7.00
N LYS A 7 11.65 -6.55 -6.58
CA LYS A 7 12.24 -7.07 -5.34
C LYS A 7 13.75 -6.82 -5.22
N PRO A 8 14.57 -7.06 -6.27
CA PRO A 8 16.03 -6.96 -6.13
C PRO A 8 16.51 -5.57 -5.71
N ALA A 9 15.94 -4.49 -6.26
CA ALA A 9 16.34 -3.13 -5.91
C ALA A 9 15.98 -2.78 -4.46
N PHE A 10 14.78 -3.17 -4.01
CA PHE A 10 14.37 -2.91 -2.63
C PHE A 10 15.20 -3.70 -1.63
N ASP A 11 15.38 -5.02 -1.85
CA ASP A 11 16.23 -5.87 -1.02
C ASP A 11 17.67 -5.32 -0.94
N ALA A 12 18.22 -4.87 -2.07
CA ALA A 12 19.58 -4.35 -2.11
C ALA A 12 19.71 -3.11 -1.22
N ALA A 13 18.82 -2.13 -1.38
CA ALA A 13 18.81 -0.90 -0.59
C ALA A 13 18.53 -1.15 0.90
N SER A 14 17.54 -2.00 1.22
CA SER A 14 17.18 -2.29 2.61
C SER A 14 18.25 -3.10 3.35
N ASN A 15 18.98 -3.98 2.64
CA ASN A 15 20.07 -4.79 3.21
C ASN A 15 21.45 -4.14 3.00
N ARG A 16 21.50 -2.88 2.56
CA ARG A 16 22.75 -2.09 2.41
C ARG A 16 23.77 -2.67 1.43
N SER A 17 23.31 -3.50 0.50
CA SER A 17 24.10 -3.96 -0.66
C SER A 17 23.87 -3.11 -1.92
N GLY A 18 22.90 -2.20 -1.85
CA GLY A 18 22.67 -1.07 -2.74
C GLY A 18 22.24 0.14 -1.90
N ALA A 19 21.71 1.17 -2.55
CA ALA A 19 21.33 2.43 -1.91
C ALA A 19 19.94 2.90 -2.36
N PHE A 20 19.28 3.70 -1.54
CA PHE A 20 18.03 4.35 -1.95
C PHE A 20 18.24 5.45 -3.00
N THR A 21 19.50 5.80 -3.31
CA THR A 21 19.90 6.64 -4.44
C THR A 21 20.13 5.85 -5.73
N ASP A 22 19.98 4.52 -5.72
CA ASP A 22 20.10 3.71 -6.93
C ASP A 22 19.02 4.11 -7.97
N PRO A 23 19.29 3.94 -9.28
CA PRO A 23 18.46 4.50 -10.35
C PRO A 23 16.96 4.17 -10.26
N ALA A 24 16.60 3.00 -9.74
CA ALA A 24 15.19 2.58 -9.64
C ALA A 24 14.34 3.46 -8.71
N PHE A 25 14.96 4.08 -7.70
CA PHE A 25 14.27 4.96 -6.76
C PHE A 25 14.16 6.38 -7.30
N VAL A 26 15.23 6.90 -7.91
CA VAL A 26 15.22 8.21 -8.59
C VAL A 26 14.21 8.21 -9.73
N GLN A 27 14.24 7.18 -10.60
CA GLN A 27 13.28 7.04 -11.70
C GLN A 27 11.82 6.93 -11.21
N ALA A 28 11.59 6.41 -10.00
CA ALA A 28 10.24 6.40 -9.44
C ALA A 28 9.73 7.81 -9.12
N GLY A 29 10.60 8.70 -8.63
CA GLY A 29 10.28 10.11 -8.44
C GLY A 29 10.10 10.85 -9.77
N GLU A 30 10.92 10.53 -10.78
CA GLU A 30 10.74 11.08 -12.14
C GLU A 30 9.37 10.69 -12.73
N LYS A 31 8.94 9.44 -12.57
CA LYS A 31 7.59 9.00 -13.00
C LYS A 31 6.47 9.68 -12.23
N LEU A 32 6.70 10.05 -10.97
CA LEU A 32 5.75 10.87 -10.21
C LEU A 32 5.65 12.29 -10.79
N LEU A 33 6.78 12.91 -11.15
CA LEU A 33 6.77 14.20 -11.83
C LEU A 33 6.07 14.15 -13.19
N GLU A 34 6.27 13.08 -13.98
CA GLU A 34 5.54 12.85 -15.22
C GLU A 34 4.02 12.79 -15.00
N LEU A 35 3.57 12.12 -13.93
CA LEU A 35 2.16 12.09 -13.55
C LEU A 35 1.65 13.46 -13.12
N MET A 36 2.41 14.20 -12.30
CA MET A 36 2.03 15.55 -11.84
C MET A 36 1.89 16.53 -13.01
N ALA A 37 2.73 16.41 -14.04
CA ALA A 37 2.66 17.25 -15.24
C ALA A 37 1.38 17.06 -16.06
N LEU A 38 0.60 16.00 -15.81
CA LEU A 38 -0.73 15.81 -16.39
C LEU A 38 -1.84 16.58 -15.65
N GLU A 39 -1.48 17.26 -14.56
CA GLU A 39 -2.39 17.97 -13.65
C GLU A 39 -3.59 17.11 -13.18
N PRO A 40 -3.38 15.84 -12.73
CA PRO A 40 -4.49 14.92 -12.46
C PRO A 40 -5.13 15.13 -11.08
N PHE A 41 -4.49 15.89 -10.20
CA PHE A 41 -4.89 16.03 -8.81
C PHE A 41 -5.84 17.22 -8.62
N GLN A 42 -6.76 17.09 -7.67
CA GLN A 42 -7.68 18.17 -7.31
C GLN A 42 -6.96 19.40 -6.74
N ASP A 43 -7.60 20.57 -6.84
CA ASP A 43 -7.10 21.79 -6.20
C ASP A 43 -6.84 21.56 -4.70
N GLY A 44 -5.69 22.05 -4.22
CA GLY A 44 -5.31 21.95 -2.82
C GLY A 44 -4.89 20.55 -2.36
N TYR A 45 -4.59 19.61 -3.27
CA TYR A 45 -4.21 18.24 -2.93
C TYR A 45 -3.03 18.15 -1.94
N LEU A 46 -2.12 19.14 -1.89
CA LEU A 46 -1.01 19.18 -0.94
C LEU A 46 -1.47 19.24 0.53
N GLY A 47 -2.66 19.78 0.79
CA GLY A 47 -3.26 19.83 2.13
C GLY A 47 -4.40 18.82 2.33
N ALA A 48 -4.69 17.99 1.31
CA ALA A 48 -5.79 17.05 1.37
C ALA A 48 -5.43 15.85 2.24
N THR A 49 -6.38 15.40 3.05
CA THR A 49 -6.28 14.18 3.84
C THR A 49 -6.84 12.99 3.05
N TYR A 50 -6.57 11.78 3.53
CA TYR A 50 -7.24 10.59 3.01
C TYR A 50 -8.78 10.69 3.12
N GLY A 51 -9.28 11.37 4.17
CA GLY A 51 -10.72 11.62 4.30
C GLY A 51 -11.28 12.46 3.15
N ASP A 52 -10.55 13.48 2.72
CA ASP A 52 -10.91 14.34 1.58
C ASP A 52 -10.87 13.56 0.26
N GLN A 53 -9.82 12.75 0.05
CA GLN A 53 -9.72 11.85 -1.10
C GLN A 53 -10.91 10.89 -1.20
N ALA A 54 -11.19 10.17 -0.10
CA ALA A 54 -12.32 9.23 -0.04
C ALA A 54 -13.67 9.92 -0.24
N THR A 55 -13.82 11.15 0.25
CA THR A 55 -15.01 11.99 0.01
C THR A 55 -15.15 12.31 -1.48
N ALA A 56 -14.08 12.72 -2.14
CA ALA A 56 -14.11 13.06 -3.56
C ALA A 56 -14.47 11.85 -4.43
N VAL A 57 -13.84 10.69 -4.19
CA VAL A 57 -14.13 9.45 -4.93
C VAL A 57 -15.55 8.96 -4.62
N GLY A 58 -15.93 8.86 -3.34
CA GLY A 58 -17.24 8.39 -2.91
C GLY A 58 -18.41 9.22 -3.46
N ASN A 59 -18.19 10.51 -3.71
CA ASN A 59 -19.18 11.43 -4.31
C ASN A 59 -19.01 11.62 -5.83
N ARG A 60 -18.27 10.75 -6.52
CA ARG A 60 -18.06 10.79 -7.98
C ARG A 60 -17.43 12.10 -8.47
N LYS A 61 -16.58 12.73 -7.63
CA LYS A 61 -15.81 13.95 -7.95
C LYS A 61 -14.39 13.67 -8.38
N ALA A 62 -13.89 12.46 -8.13
CA ALA A 62 -12.62 11.95 -8.64
C ALA A 62 -12.85 10.59 -9.33
N ALA A 63 -12.14 10.35 -10.44
CA ALA A 63 -12.33 9.16 -11.26
C ALA A 63 -11.60 7.91 -10.72
N MET A 64 -10.49 8.09 -9.99
CA MET A 64 -9.70 7.01 -9.43
C MET A 64 -8.92 7.46 -8.20
N GLU A 65 -8.53 6.50 -7.38
CA GLU A 65 -7.56 6.65 -6.31
C GLU A 65 -6.62 5.44 -6.25
N LEU A 66 -5.41 5.63 -5.74
CA LEU A 66 -4.49 4.54 -5.42
C LEU A 66 -4.59 4.26 -3.92
N MET A 67 -5.30 3.21 -3.51
CA MET A 67 -5.51 2.88 -2.08
C MET A 67 -5.58 1.37 -1.82
N GLY A 68 -5.55 1.00 -0.53
CA GLY A 68 -5.74 -0.38 -0.08
C GLY A 68 -7.20 -0.85 -0.12
N GLN A 69 -7.42 -2.14 0.17
CA GLN A 69 -8.71 -2.82 0.07
C GLN A 69 -9.82 -2.26 0.98
N TRP A 70 -9.46 -1.44 1.96
CA TRP A 70 -10.41 -0.79 2.87
C TRP A 70 -11.08 0.45 2.26
N ALA A 71 -10.58 0.94 1.12
CA ALA A 71 -11.10 2.12 0.42
C ALA A 71 -12.63 2.14 0.22
N PRO A 72 -13.30 1.07 -0.25
CA PRO A 72 -14.74 1.10 -0.48
C PRO A 72 -15.54 1.44 0.78
N ALA A 73 -15.12 0.93 1.94
CA ALA A 73 -15.76 1.22 3.22
C ALA A 73 -15.60 2.69 3.61
N VAL A 74 -14.40 3.25 3.43
CA VAL A 74 -14.13 4.66 3.77
C VAL A 74 -14.82 5.62 2.80
N GLN A 75 -14.84 5.30 1.50
CA GLN A 75 -15.59 6.06 0.49
C GLN A 75 -17.08 6.09 0.83
N LYS A 76 -17.66 4.94 1.21
CA LYS A 76 -19.04 4.85 1.69
C LYS A 76 -19.24 5.72 2.92
N ASP A 77 -18.42 5.56 3.96
CA ASP A 77 -18.57 6.29 5.22
C ASP A 77 -18.41 7.81 5.06
N ASN A 78 -17.61 8.27 4.09
CA ASN A 78 -17.38 9.70 3.84
C ASN A 78 -18.31 10.30 2.78
N SER A 79 -18.92 9.50 1.90
CA SER A 79 -19.91 9.98 0.93
C SER A 79 -21.12 10.65 1.60
N GLU A 80 -21.76 11.58 0.88
CA GLU A 80 -22.93 12.32 1.39
C GLU A 80 -24.13 11.39 1.63
N ASP A 81 -24.34 10.43 0.73
CA ASP A 81 -25.46 9.48 0.74
C ASP A 81 -25.18 8.20 1.57
N LYS A 82 -23.94 8.01 2.03
CA LYS A 82 -23.47 6.80 2.72
C LYS A 82 -23.56 5.53 1.87
N LEU A 83 -23.49 5.67 0.55
CA LEU A 83 -23.50 4.57 -0.42
C LEU A 83 -22.17 4.42 -1.14
N GLY A 84 -21.38 5.51 -1.25
CA GLY A 84 -20.15 5.53 -2.03
C GLY A 84 -20.41 5.25 -3.52
N LEU A 85 -19.51 4.52 -4.17
CA LEU A 85 -19.62 4.19 -5.60
C LEU A 85 -20.45 2.94 -5.89
N GLY A 86 -20.61 2.02 -4.94
CA GLY A 86 -21.39 0.79 -5.14
C GLY A 86 -20.91 -0.01 -6.35
N GLU A 87 -21.84 -0.37 -7.24
CA GLU A 87 -21.55 -1.14 -8.47
C GLU A 87 -20.68 -0.37 -9.49
N ASP A 88 -20.57 0.95 -9.37
CA ASP A 88 -19.72 1.76 -10.24
C ASP A 88 -18.22 1.65 -9.87
N LEU A 89 -17.89 1.07 -8.71
CA LEU A 89 -16.50 0.91 -8.27
C LEU A 89 -15.83 -0.25 -8.99
N GLY A 90 -14.67 0.02 -9.59
CA GLY A 90 -13.78 -0.98 -10.17
C GLY A 90 -12.45 -1.07 -9.43
N PHE A 91 -11.75 -2.18 -9.64
CA PHE A 91 -10.36 -2.38 -9.20
C PHE A 91 -9.49 -2.78 -10.40
N PHE A 92 -8.28 -2.24 -10.45
CA PHE A 92 -7.23 -2.71 -11.34
C PHE A 92 -5.87 -2.62 -10.63
N PRO A 93 -4.92 -3.52 -10.95
CA PRO A 93 -3.58 -3.47 -10.35
C PRO A 93 -2.82 -2.23 -10.81
N PHE A 94 -1.86 -1.77 -9.99
CA PHE A 94 -1.01 -0.63 -10.36
C PHE A 94 -0.34 -0.88 -11.73
N PRO A 95 -0.31 0.10 -12.65
CA PRO A 95 0.18 -0.12 -14.02
C PRO A 95 1.63 -0.64 -14.10
N MET A 96 1.93 -1.34 -15.20
CA MET A 96 3.31 -1.70 -15.54
C MET A 96 4.11 -0.48 -15.99
N VAL A 97 5.41 -0.50 -15.75
CA VAL A 97 6.35 0.49 -16.28
C VAL A 97 7.21 -0.20 -17.33
N GLU A 98 7.26 0.36 -18.54
CA GLU A 98 8.09 -0.19 -19.62
C GLU A 98 9.57 -0.27 -19.20
N GLY A 99 10.20 -1.41 -19.44
CA GLY A 99 11.58 -1.67 -19.00
C GLY A 99 11.75 -1.90 -17.49
N GLY A 100 10.68 -1.86 -16.70
CA GLY A 100 10.71 -2.14 -15.27
C GLY A 100 10.92 -3.63 -14.96
N ALA A 101 11.65 -3.89 -13.86
CA ALA A 101 11.94 -5.24 -13.38
C ALA A 101 10.86 -5.83 -12.46
N GLY A 102 9.88 -5.03 -12.00
CA GLY A 102 8.78 -5.53 -11.16
C GLY A 102 7.77 -6.35 -11.97
N GLY A 103 7.37 -7.51 -11.46
CA GLY A 103 6.45 -8.43 -12.12
C GLY A 103 5.01 -7.94 -12.05
N GLN A 104 4.17 -8.27 -13.04
CA GLN A 104 2.78 -7.76 -13.14
C GLN A 104 1.91 -8.01 -11.90
N PHE A 105 2.16 -9.13 -11.22
CA PHE A 105 1.43 -9.53 -10.02
C PHE A 105 2.09 -9.06 -8.72
N ASP A 106 3.27 -8.42 -8.78
CA ASP A 106 3.90 -7.85 -7.60
C ASP A 106 2.97 -6.85 -6.94
N ALA A 107 2.84 -6.96 -5.63
CA ALA A 107 1.96 -6.14 -4.82
C ALA A 107 2.78 -5.28 -3.85
N LEU A 108 2.29 -4.05 -3.62
CA LEU A 108 2.69 -3.20 -2.51
C LEU A 108 1.48 -3.04 -1.61
N GLY A 109 1.58 -3.43 -0.34
CA GLY A 109 0.43 -3.47 0.54
C GLY A 109 0.80 -3.52 2.01
N GLY A 110 -0.21 -3.62 2.86
CA GLY A 110 -0.05 -3.78 4.30
C GLY A 110 -0.57 -5.15 4.74
N GLY A 111 -0.18 -5.54 5.95
CA GLY A 111 -0.72 -6.70 6.64
C GLY A 111 -0.87 -6.40 8.12
N ASN A 112 -1.95 -6.90 8.71
CA ASN A 112 -2.12 -6.85 10.16
C ASN A 112 -1.55 -8.11 10.79
N GLY A 113 -0.95 -7.97 11.97
CA GLY A 113 -0.41 -9.08 12.75
C GLY A 113 -0.83 -8.98 14.21
N PHE A 114 -0.77 -10.12 14.90
CA PHE A 114 -0.95 -10.18 16.34
C PHE A 114 0.41 -10.36 17.01
N ALA A 115 0.67 -9.57 18.05
CA ALA A 115 1.85 -9.74 18.90
C ALA A 115 1.44 -10.33 20.25
N VAL A 116 2.18 -11.33 20.73
CA VAL A 116 2.00 -11.94 22.05
C VAL A 116 3.16 -11.52 22.94
N GLY A 117 2.84 -10.93 24.09
CA GLY A 117 3.85 -10.54 25.07
C GLY A 117 4.60 -11.76 25.61
N LYS A 118 5.90 -11.59 25.91
CA LYS A 118 6.77 -12.67 26.42
C LYS A 118 6.21 -13.42 27.64
N ASN A 119 5.43 -12.73 28.46
CA ASN A 119 4.85 -13.25 29.70
C ASN A 119 3.34 -13.52 29.60
N ALA A 120 2.78 -13.56 28.38
CA ALA A 120 1.39 -13.90 28.19
C ALA A 120 1.12 -15.34 28.61
N SER A 121 -0.10 -15.61 29.09
CA SER A 121 -0.50 -16.96 29.43
C SER A 121 -0.67 -17.82 28.16
N PRO A 122 -0.60 -19.16 28.26
CA PRO A 122 -0.77 -20.05 27.12
C PRO A 122 -2.09 -19.82 26.36
N GLU A 123 -3.15 -19.38 27.05
CA GLU A 123 -4.45 -19.08 26.48
C GLU A 123 -4.40 -17.96 25.43
N ALA A 124 -3.42 -17.04 25.51
CA ALA A 124 -3.23 -16.02 24.48
C ALA A 124 -2.85 -16.66 23.14
N VAL A 125 -1.99 -17.68 23.16
CA VAL A 125 -1.59 -18.42 21.95
C VAL A 125 -2.77 -19.24 21.42
N ASP A 126 -3.54 -19.88 22.29
CA ASP A 126 -4.72 -20.63 21.88
C ASP A 126 -5.81 -19.74 21.29
N PHE A 127 -5.97 -18.52 21.81
CA PHE A 127 -6.85 -17.52 21.21
C PHE A 127 -6.37 -17.10 19.81
N LEU A 128 -5.07 -16.90 19.60
CA LEU A 128 -4.55 -16.60 18.26
C LEU A 128 -4.78 -17.75 17.28
N LYS A 129 -4.58 -19.01 17.68
CA LYS A 129 -4.93 -20.18 16.85
C LYS A 129 -6.41 -20.20 16.50
N TYR A 130 -7.28 -19.80 17.45
CA TYR A 130 -8.70 -19.68 17.19
C TYR A 130 -8.99 -18.60 16.14
N LEU A 131 -8.34 -17.43 16.21
CA LEU A 131 -8.54 -16.36 15.22
C LEU A 131 -8.01 -16.73 13.82
N THR A 132 -6.96 -17.55 13.75
CA THR A 132 -6.27 -17.92 12.50
C THR A 132 -6.63 -19.30 11.95
N ARG A 133 -7.67 -19.97 12.47
CA ARG A 133 -8.24 -21.15 11.80
C ARG A 133 -9.09 -20.73 10.60
N ALA A 134 -9.25 -21.63 9.63
CA ALA A 134 -10.00 -21.37 8.40
C ALA A 134 -11.43 -20.89 8.70
N GLU A 135 -12.14 -21.52 9.63
CA GLU A 135 -13.53 -21.16 9.96
C GLU A 135 -13.66 -19.73 10.49
N SER A 136 -12.69 -19.27 11.28
CA SER A 136 -12.70 -17.90 11.80
C SER A 136 -12.35 -16.88 10.71
N GLN A 137 -11.51 -17.27 9.75
CA GLN A 137 -11.15 -16.43 8.61
C GLN A 137 -12.27 -16.36 7.56
N VAL A 138 -13.05 -17.43 7.38
CA VAL A 138 -14.31 -17.39 6.61
C VAL A 138 -15.27 -16.39 7.25
N ALA A 139 -15.51 -16.48 8.56
CA ALA A 139 -16.39 -15.53 9.25
C ALA A 139 -15.88 -14.07 9.16
N LEU A 140 -14.57 -13.85 9.19
CA LEU A 140 -13.94 -12.53 8.99
C LEU A 140 -14.17 -11.99 7.57
N ALA A 141 -14.06 -12.86 6.57
CA ALA A 141 -14.28 -12.53 5.16
C ALA A 141 -15.75 -12.20 4.88
N GLU A 142 -16.69 -12.94 5.47
CA GLU A 142 -18.14 -12.72 5.32
C GLU A 142 -18.59 -11.33 5.78
N ILE A 143 -17.93 -10.78 6.82
CA ILE A 143 -18.21 -9.42 7.31
C ILE A 143 -17.40 -8.33 6.60
N GLY A 144 -16.60 -8.69 5.58
CA GLY A 144 -15.87 -7.74 4.74
C GLY A 144 -14.75 -6.97 5.43
N VAL A 145 -14.26 -7.43 6.59
CA VAL A 145 -13.27 -6.70 7.40
C VAL A 145 -11.85 -6.80 6.82
N ALA A 146 -11.51 -7.92 6.19
CA ALA A 146 -10.19 -8.14 5.62
C ALA A 146 -10.23 -9.21 4.52
N ILE A 147 -9.20 -9.20 3.66
CA ILE A 147 -8.88 -10.35 2.82
C ILE A 147 -8.16 -11.38 3.71
N PRO A 148 -8.69 -12.61 3.83
CA PRO A 148 -8.13 -13.62 4.70
C PRO A 148 -6.76 -14.09 4.19
N VAL A 149 -5.85 -14.35 5.13
CA VAL A 149 -4.48 -14.83 4.84
C VAL A 149 -4.33 -16.35 4.98
N VAL A 150 -5.35 -17.02 5.52
CA VAL A 150 -5.37 -18.46 5.74
C VAL A 150 -6.11 -19.13 4.59
N ALA A 151 -5.46 -20.10 3.96
CA ALA A 151 -6.05 -20.87 2.87
C ALA A 151 -7.40 -21.49 3.29
N GLY A 152 -8.40 -21.37 2.43
CA GLY A 152 -9.79 -21.74 2.70
C GLY A 152 -10.63 -20.64 3.35
N GLY A 153 -10.00 -19.59 3.90
CA GLY A 153 -10.71 -18.42 4.44
C GLY A 153 -11.43 -17.62 3.37
N GLU A 154 -10.92 -17.62 2.13
CA GLU A 154 -11.50 -16.92 0.98
C GLU A 154 -12.91 -17.40 0.62
N ALA A 155 -13.35 -18.56 1.12
CA ALA A 155 -14.70 -19.07 0.93
C ALA A 155 -15.79 -18.15 1.51
N GLY A 156 -15.43 -17.26 2.44
CA GLY A 156 -16.35 -16.25 2.98
C GLY A 156 -16.47 -14.97 2.14
N LEU A 157 -15.64 -14.79 1.11
CA LEU A 157 -15.70 -13.61 0.26
C LEU A 157 -16.90 -13.70 -0.71
N SER A 158 -17.75 -12.68 -0.69
CA SER A 158 -18.89 -12.55 -1.60
C SER A 158 -18.83 -11.30 -2.48
N ASP A 159 -18.08 -10.28 -2.07
CA ASP A 159 -17.87 -9.06 -2.85
C ASP A 159 -16.97 -9.35 -4.07
N PRO A 160 -17.46 -9.14 -5.31
CA PRO A 160 -16.67 -9.36 -6.52
C PRO A 160 -15.34 -8.61 -6.55
N LEU A 161 -15.26 -7.40 -5.98
CA LEU A 161 -14.04 -6.61 -5.92
C LEU A 161 -13.02 -7.24 -4.97
N LEU A 162 -13.46 -7.69 -3.79
CA LEU A 162 -12.58 -8.37 -2.85
C LEU A 162 -12.12 -9.73 -3.37
N ILE A 163 -12.97 -10.46 -4.11
CA ILE A 163 -12.60 -11.69 -4.80
C ILE A 163 -11.54 -11.41 -5.88
N ALA A 164 -11.76 -10.40 -6.73
CA ALA A 164 -10.80 -10.02 -7.76
C ALA A 164 -9.44 -9.61 -7.17
N LEU A 165 -9.46 -8.84 -6.08
CA LEU A 165 -8.26 -8.45 -5.37
C LEU A 165 -7.56 -9.65 -4.72
N GLN A 166 -8.29 -10.54 -4.04
CA GLN A 166 -7.74 -11.75 -3.45
C GLN A 166 -7.06 -12.63 -4.52
N GLN A 167 -7.71 -12.81 -5.68
CA GLN A 167 -7.15 -13.58 -6.79
C GLN A 167 -5.92 -12.92 -7.42
N SER A 168 -5.85 -11.59 -7.42
CA SER A 168 -4.66 -10.85 -7.84
C SER A 168 -3.51 -11.08 -6.86
N LEU A 169 -3.77 -10.96 -5.55
CA LEU A 169 -2.79 -11.16 -4.50
C LEU A 169 -2.30 -12.62 -4.41
N ALA A 170 -3.16 -13.60 -4.65
CA ALA A 170 -2.80 -15.02 -4.68
C ALA A 170 -1.81 -15.37 -5.81
N LYS A 171 -1.67 -14.51 -6.82
CA LYS A 171 -0.70 -14.64 -7.92
C LYS A 171 0.59 -13.85 -7.69
N ALA A 172 0.67 -13.06 -6.62
CA ALA A 172 1.81 -12.21 -6.36
C ALA A 172 3.06 -13.07 -6.08
N GLU A 173 4.09 -12.89 -6.91
CA GLU A 173 5.41 -13.52 -6.71
C GLU A 173 6.24 -12.72 -5.69
N TYR A 174 5.90 -11.46 -5.51
CA TYR A 174 6.48 -10.56 -4.53
C TYR A 174 5.41 -9.67 -3.91
N PHE A 175 5.37 -9.65 -2.57
CA PHE A 175 4.55 -8.74 -1.81
C PHE A 175 5.48 -7.87 -0.95
N GLN A 176 5.61 -6.61 -1.33
CA GLN A 176 6.34 -5.64 -0.53
C GLN A 176 5.38 -5.01 0.48
N LEU A 177 5.76 -5.02 1.76
CA LEU A 177 5.05 -4.22 2.74
C LEU A 177 5.24 -2.72 2.43
N TYR A 178 4.28 -1.88 2.79
CA TYR A 178 4.44 -0.43 2.67
C TYR A 178 5.78 0.00 3.25
N TYR A 179 6.50 0.86 2.54
CA TYR A 179 7.90 1.16 2.87
C TYR A 179 8.01 1.76 4.28
N ASP A 180 7.04 2.58 4.66
CA ASP A 180 6.92 3.20 5.98
C ASP A 180 6.53 2.24 7.10
N GLN A 181 6.00 1.06 6.77
CA GLN A 181 5.73 -0.02 7.72
C GLN A 181 6.85 -1.06 7.78
N TYR A 182 7.58 -1.25 6.68
CA TYR A 182 8.66 -2.23 6.57
C TYR A 182 9.98 -1.69 7.12
N LEU A 183 10.31 -0.43 6.80
CA LEU A 183 11.56 0.20 7.22
C LEU A 183 11.46 0.66 8.69
N PRO A 184 12.60 0.94 9.36
CA PRO A 184 12.60 1.56 10.69
C PRO A 184 11.67 2.78 10.74
N PRO A 185 10.91 3.00 11.83
CA PRO A 185 9.90 4.07 11.89
C PRO A 185 10.43 5.47 11.52
N ALA A 186 11.68 5.79 11.91
CA ALA A 186 12.32 7.05 11.54
C ALA A 186 12.47 7.19 10.02
N MET A 187 12.90 6.13 9.33
CA MET A 187 12.97 6.10 7.87
C MET A 187 11.59 6.17 7.23
N GLY A 188 10.58 5.52 7.81
CA GLY A 188 9.23 5.51 7.24
C GLY A 188 8.64 6.91 7.10
N SER A 189 8.78 7.73 8.14
CA SER A 189 8.40 9.15 8.06
C SER A 189 9.20 9.89 6.99
N VAL A 190 10.51 9.65 6.90
CA VAL A 190 11.37 10.30 5.90
C VAL A 190 10.95 9.94 4.47
N VAL A 191 10.54 8.69 4.20
CA VAL A 191 10.00 8.29 2.89
C VAL A 191 8.73 9.09 2.57
N ASN A 192 7.80 9.17 3.52
CA ASN A 192 6.53 9.88 3.33
C ASN A 192 6.75 11.39 3.11
N ASP A 193 7.64 12.01 3.87
CA ASP A 193 7.98 13.43 3.75
C ASP A 193 8.74 13.73 2.46
N SER A 194 9.61 12.82 2.01
CA SER A 194 10.35 12.97 0.76
C SER A 194 9.43 12.92 -0.47
N VAL A 195 8.44 12.03 -0.46
CA VAL A 195 7.42 11.97 -1.51
C VAL A 195 6.54 13.23 -1.49
N GLN A 196 6.14 13.72 -0.31
CA GLN A 196 5.45 15.00 -0.19
C GLN A 196 6.30 16.17 -0.72
N GLY A 197 7.62 16.14 -0.48
CA GLY A 197 8.55 17.14 -1.02
C GLY A 197 8.59 17.18 -2.54
N ILE A 198 8.48 16.03 -3.21
CA ILE A 198 8.34 15.94 -4.67
C ILE A 198 7.01 16.56 -5.12
N PHE A 199 5.89 16.19 -4.47
CA PHE A 199 4.57 16.77 -4.76
C PHE A 199 4.57 18.30 -4.60
N ALA A 200 5.25 18.82 -3.59
CA ALA A 200 5.36 20.25 -3.33
C ALA A 200 6.43 20.93 -4.20
N GLU A 201 7.12 20.20 -5.09
CA GLU A 201 8.24 20.66 -5.90
C GLU A 201 9.38 21.29 -5.08
N THR A 202 9.49 20.93 -3.81
CA THR A 202 10.57 21.39 -2.90
C THR A 202 11.77 20.47 -2.90
N LEU A 203 11.62 19.24 -3.40
CA LEU A 203 12.68 18.26 -3.62
C LEU A 203 12.65 17.73 -5.04
N THR A 204 13.81 17.61 -5.69
CA THR A 204 13.96 16.79 -6.89
C THR A 204 13.94 15.30 -6.54
N PRO A 205 13.68 14.40 -7.52
CA PRO A 205 13.75 12.95 -7.29
C PRO A 205 15.09 12.49 -6.68
N GLU A 206 16.22 13.07 -7.11
CA GLU A 206 17.55 12.77 -6.56
C GLU A 206 17.70 13.25 -5.12
N GLN A 207 17.19 14.45 -4.81
CA GLN A 207 17.23 14.99 -3.46
C GLN A 207 16.37 14.16 -2.50
N ALA A 208 15.16 13.80 -2.92
CA ALA A 208 14.28 12.92 -2.17
C ALA A 208 14.94 11.55 -1.91
N ALA A 209 15.54 10.95 -2.94
CA ALA A 209 16.28 9.69 -2.82
C ALA A 209 17.48 9.82 -1.86
N GLN A 210 18.22 10.93 -1.92
CA GLN A 210 19.35 11.20 -1.04
C GLN A 210 18.92 11.36 0.41
N VAL A 211 17.81 12.06 0.68
CA VAL A 211 17.29 12.24 2.04
C VAL A 211 16.87 10.89 2.66
N VAL A 212 16.24 10.01 1.87
CA VAL A 212 15.93 8.64 2.31
C VAL A 212 17.19 7.83 2.57
N GLU A 213 18.20 7.93 1.70
CA GLU A 213 19.49 7.24 1.86
C GLU A 213 20.26 7.74 3.09
N ASP A 214 20.23 9.03 3.39
CA ASP A 214 20.85 9.61 4.59
C ASP A 214 20.23 9.06 5.87
N SER A 215 18.91 8.85 5.87
CA SER A 215 18.21 8.17 6.97
C SER A 215 18.58 6.67 7.01
N ALA A 216 18.69 6.02 5.86
CA ALA A 216 19.09 4.62 5.74
C ALA A 216 20.48 4.36 6.35
N MET A 217 21.45 5.24 6.10
CA MET A 217 22.80 5.16 6.68
C MET A 217 22.82 5.25 8.21
N GLN A 218 21.80 5.85 8.83
CA GLN A 218 21.70 6.00 10.28
C GLN A 218 20.93 4.85 10.92
N GLU A 219 19.87 4.39 10.26
CA GLU A 219 18.87 3.50 10.86
C GLU A 219 19.06 2.02 10.50
N LEU A 220 19.62 1.72 9.33
CA LEU A 220 19.87 0.36 8.87
C LEU A 220 21.29 -0.09 9.26
N LYS A 221 21.41 -1.32 9.73
CA LYS A 221 22.67 -1.93 10.22
C LYS A 221 23.14 -3.04 9.30
#